data_AF-A0A1J3F1A4-F1
#
_entry.id   AF-A0A1J3F1A4-F1
#
_cell.length_a   1.000
_cell.length_b   1.000
_cell.length_c   1.000
_cell.angle_alpha   90.00
_cell.angle_beta   90.00
_cell.angle_gamma   90.00
#
_symmetry.space_group_name_H-M   'P 1'
#
loop_
_entity.id
_entity.type
_entity.pdbx_description
1 polymer ?
#
loop_
_entity_poly.entity_id
_entity_poly.type
_entity_poly.pdbx_seq_one_letter_code
_entity_poly.pdbx_strand_id
1 'polypeptide(L)'
;MASKSSAVTNVSSARYESKPSIEDQMALVVQKVDEVKGMVFKSPLYWESLEFLAKDEVSRGIFYALSDWCKLHYLKRKTKASNVAEKEPSYGEYHYGYD
;
A
#
# COMPACT_ATOMS: atom_id res chain seq x y z
N MET A 1 10.02 -52.67 39.53
CA MET A 1 9.78 -52.38 38.10
C MET A 1 9.53 -50.88 37.97
N ALA A 2 10.39 -50.16 37.25
CA ALA A 2 10.32 -48.70 37.12
C ALA A 2 9.40 -48.33 35.95
N SER A 3 8.27 -47.68 36.24
CA SER A 3 7.38 -47.11 35.22
C SER A 3 8.04 -45.86 34.62
N LYS A 4 8.53 -45.98 33.38
CA LYS A 4 9.00 -44.83 32.60
C LYS A 4 7.81 -43.99 32.15
N SER A 5 7.60 -42.87 32.82
CA SER A 5 6.75 -41.78 32.34
C SER A 5 7.38 -41.15 31.10
N SER A 6 6.69 -41.23 29.96
CA SER A 6 7.06 -40.49 28.75
C SER A 6 6.19 -39.25 28.67
N ALA A 7 6.67 -38.16 29.27
CA ALA A 7 6.15 -36.83 29.00
C ALA A 7 6.55 -36.46 27.56
N VAL A 8 5.66 -36.69 26.60
CA VAL A 8 5.78 -36.15 25.25
C VAL A 8 5.40 -34.67 25.32
N THR A 9 6.38 -33.80 25.47
CA THR A 9 6.22 -32.37 25.22
C THR A 9 6.01 -32.17 23.72
N ASN A 10 4.75 -32.12 23.30
CA ASN A 10 4.37 -31.65 21.98
C ASN A 10 4.54 -30.12 21.94
N VAL A 11 5.79 -29.69 21.77
CA VAL A 11 6.16 -28.29 21.58
C VAL A 11 6.16 -27.99 20.08
N SER A 12 5.35 -26.99 19.75
CA SER A 12 5.48 -26.04 18.64
C SER A 12 5.42 -26.58 17.21
N SER A 13 4.24 -26.44 16.61
CA SER A 13 4.14 -25.88 15.27
C SER A 13 2.91 -24.97 15.19
N ALA A 14 2.85 -23.98 16.10
CA ALA A 14 2.12 -22.77 15.76
C ALA A 14 2.83 -22.23 14.52
N ARG A 15 2.19 -22.33 13.35
CA ARG A 15 2.63 -21.60 12.16
C ARG A 15 2.53 -20.14 12.57
N TYR A 16 3.64 -19.59 13.04
CA TYR A 16 3.83 -18.16 13.08
C TYR A 16 3.80 -17.75 11.61
N GLU A 17 2.59 -17.47 11.09
CA GLU A 17 2.48 -16.66 9.88
C GLU A 17 3.24 -15.40 10.22
N SER A 18 4.45 -15.28 9.67
CA SER A 18 5.28 -14.12 9.89
C SER A 18 4.45 -12.95 9.39
N LYS A 19 4.07 -12.04 10.29
CA LYS A 19 3.38 -10.83 9.89
C LYS A 19 4.23 -10.18 8.80
N PRO A 20 3.65 -9.85 7.63
CA PRO A 20 4.40 -9.23 6.55
C PRO A 20 5.06 -7.98 7.08
N SER A 21 6.31 -7.74 6.69
CA SER A 21 7.06 -6.57 7.13
C SER A 21 6.33 -5.29 6.69
N ILE A 22 6.64 -4.17 7.34
CA ILE A 22 6.06 -2.88 6.94
C ILE A 22 6.37 -2.59 5.47
N GLU A 23 7.57 -2.92 5.01
CA GLU A 23 8.01 -2.77 3.61
C GLU A 23 7.14 -3.60 2.66
N ASP A 24 6.88 -4.87 2.98
CA ASP A 24 6.02 -5.75 2.18
C ASP A 24 4.57 -5.22 2.13
N GLN A 25 4.07 -4.71 3.26
CA GLN A 25 2.72 -4.11 3.30
C GLN A 25 2.64 -2.87 2.43
N MET A 26 3.67 -2.01 2.45
CA MET A 26 3.71 -0.81 1.62
C MET A 26 3.85 -1.15 0.13
N ALA A 27 4.68 -2.13 -0.22
CA ALA A 27 4.78 -2.63 -1.59
C ALA A 27 3.42 -3.11 -2.12
N LEU A 28 2.65 -3.82 -1.28
CA LEU A 28 1.32 -4.29 -1.63
C LEU A 28 0.31 -3.14 -1.81
N VAL A 29 0.38 -2.09 -0.98
CA VAL A 29 -0.43 -0.87 -1.16
C VAL A 29 -0.12 -0.22 -2.52
N VAL A 30 1.16 -0.01 -2.83
CA VAL A 30 1.60 0.58 -4.11
C VAL A 30 1.07 -0.22 -5.29
N GLN A 31 1.32 -1.54 -5.29
CA GLN A 31 0.85 -2.43 -6.34
C GLN A 31 -0.67 -2.34 -6.52
N LYS A 32 -1.44 -2.36 -5.43
CA LYS A 32 -2.91 -2.34 -5.52
C LYS A 32 -3.46 -1.00 -5.98
N VAL A 33 -2.77 0.11 -5.72
CA VAL A 33 -3.14 1.43 -6.25
C VAL A 33 -2.76 1.57 -7.72
N ASP A 34 -1.62 1.02 -8.14
CA ASP A 34 -1.21 0.96 -9.55
C ASP A 34 -2.17 0.14 -10.42
N GLU A 35 -2.77 -0.92 -9.87
CA GLU A 35 -3.77 -1.74 -10.54
C GLU A 35 -5.14 -1.03 -10.73
N VAL A 36 -5.35 0.14 -10.12
CA VAL A 36 -6.64 0.85 -10.20
C VAL A 36 -6.84 1.42 -11.61
N LYS A 37 -7.85 0.89 -12.32
CA LYS A 37 -8.23 1.38 -13.65
C LYS A 37 -8.55 2.87 -13.63
N GLY A 38 -7.90 3.62 -14.51
CA GLY A 38 -8.08 5.06 -14.65
C GLY A 38 -7.35 5.91 -13.60
N MET A 39 -6.54 5.30 -12.74
CA MET A 39 -5.59 6.02 -11.89
C MET A 39 -4.51 6.66 -12.76
N VAL A 40 -4.22 7.94 -12.52
CA VAL A 40 -3.17 8.66 -13.24
C VAL A 40 -1.91 8.66 -12.40
N PHE A 41 -0.86 8.00 -12.90
CA PHE A 41 0.47 8.03 -12.29
C PHE A 41 0.96 9.49 -12.17
N LYS A 42 1.56 9.84 -11.03
CA LYS A 42 1.93 11.21 -10.64
C LYS A 42 0.79 12.20 -10.37
N SER A 43 -0.48 11.80 -10.43
CA SER A 43 -1.55 12.68 -9.93
C SER A 43 -1.46 12.85 -8.41
N PRO A 44 -1.93 13.97 -7.84
CA PRO A 44 -2.05 14.13 -6.39
C PRO A 44 -2.86 13.00 -5.77
N LEU A 45 -3.93 12.57 -6.46
CA LEU A 45 -4.75 11.46 -6.03
C LEU A 45 -3.95 10.18 -5.85
N TYR A 46 -3.00 9.88 -6.75
CA TYR A 46 -2.16 8.70 -6.64
C TYR A 46 -1.37 8.71 -5.32
N TRP A 47 -0.63 9.79 -5.06
CA TRP A 47 0.24 9.91 -3.88
C TRP A 47 -0.56 9.96 -2.58
N GLU A 48 -1.63 10.75 -2.54
CA GLU A 48 -2.50 10.82 -1.36
C GLU A 48 -3.20 9.49 -1.08
N SER A 49 -3.53 8.71 -2.13
CA SER A 49 -4.11 7.38 -1.94
C SER A 49 -3.12 6.42 -1.28
N LEU A 50 -1.84 6.46 -1.67
CA LEU A 50 -0.80 5.65 -1.03
C LEU A 50 -0.67 6.01 0.45
N GLU A 51 -0.56 7.31 0.76
CA GLU A 51 -0.41 7.78 2.15
C GLU A 51 -1.64 7.47 2.99
N PHE A 52 -2.84 7.65 2.43
CA PHE A 52 -4.10 7.33 3.07
C PHE A 52 -4.21 5.84 3.43
N LEU A 53 -3.96 4.95 2.46
CA LEU A 53 -4.07 3.50 2.67
C LEU A 53 -2.91 2.94 3.52
N ALA A 54 -1.75 3.61 3.53
CA ALA A 54 -0.64 3.26 4.41
C ALA A 54 -0.96 3.53 5.88
N LYS A 55 -1.69 4.61 6.18
CA LYS A 55 -2.00 5.05 7.55
C LYS A 55 -3.25 4.40 8.14
N ASP A 56 -4.25 4.10 7.32
CA ASP A 56 -5.54 3.56 7.79
C ASP A 56 -5.77 2.12 7.31
N GLU A 57 -5.56 1.17 8.22
CA GLU A 57 -5.73 -0.25 7.96
C GLU A 57 -7.18 -0.62 7.60
N VAL A 58 -8.17 0.08 8.18
CA VAL A 58 -9.59 -0.20 7.91
C VAL A 58 -9.92 0.22 6.48
N SER A 59 -9.50 1.42 6.09
CA SER A 59 -9.66 1.90 4.72
C SER A 59 -8.91 1.04 3.71
N ARG A 60 -7.71 0.55 4.05
CA ARG A 60 -6.95 -0.43 3.26
C ARG A 60 -7.71 -1.75 3.08
N GLY A 61 -8.26 -2.30 4.15
CA GLY A 61 -9.08 -3.52 4.09
C GLY A 61 -10.32 -3.35 3.20
N ILE A 62 -11.03 -2.24 3.34
CA ILE A 62 -12.17 -1.90 2.49
C ILE A 62 -11.73 -1.80 1.03
N PHE A 63 -10.65 -1.08 0.76
CA PHE A 63 -10.13 -0.88 -0.60
C PHE A 63 -9.77 -2.20 -1.30
N TYR A 64 -9.16 -3.15 -0.59
CA TYR A 64 -8.83 -4.46 -1.17
C TYR A 64 -10.06 -5.34 -1.42
N ALA A 65 -11.13 -5.16 -0.65
CA ALA A 65 -12.39 -5.89 -0.84
C ALA A 65 -13.29 -5.29 -1.94
N LEU A 66 -13.05 -4.05 -2.35
CA LEU A 66 -13.83 -3.40 -3.41
C LEU A 66 -13.56 -4.01 -4.79
N SER A 67 -14.59 -4.02 -5.63
CA SER A 67 -14.44 -4.34 -7.05
C SER A 67 -13.62 -3.25 -7.76
N ASP A 68 -12.90 -3.63 -8.83
CA ASP A 68 -11.98 -2.73 -9.53
C ASP A 68 -12.65 -1.44 -10.03
N TRP A 69 -13.91 -1.53 -10.44
CA TRP A 69 -14.70 -0.38 -10.91
C TRP A 69 -15.00 0.64 -9.81
N CYS A 70 -15.04 0.21 -8.54
CA CYS A 70 -15.37 1.07 -7.40
C CYS A 70 -14.13 1.72 -6.77
N LYS A 71 -12.94 1.13 -6.97
CA LYS A 71 -11.69 1.57 -6.32
C LYS A 71 -11.35 3.03 -6.60
N LEU A 72 -11.41 3.47 -7.86
CA LEU A 72 -11.10 4.86 -8.22
C LEU A 72 -12.09 5.85 -7.60
N HIS A 73 -13.39 5.53 -7.61
CA HIS A 73 -14.42 6.38 -7.01
C HIS A 73 -14.28 6.48 -5.49
N TYR A 74 -13.93 5.37 -4.84
CA TYR A 74 -13.65 5.33 -3.41
C TYR A 74 -12.49 6.26 -3.05
N LEU A 75 -11.36 6.14 -3.75
CA LEU A 75 -10.18 6.97 -3.52
C LEU A 75 -10.49 8.46 -3.70
N LYS A 76 -11.10 8.84 -4.83
CA LYS A 76 -11.54 10.23 -5.09
C LYS A 76 -12.39 10.81 -3.96
N ARG A 77 -13.29 10.00 -3.38
CA ARG A 77 -14.17 10.45 -2.29
C ARG A 77 -13.44 10.59 -0.96
N LYS A 78 -12.37 9.83 -0.74
CA LYS A 78 -11.68 9.77 0.56
C LYS A 78 -10.50 10.73 0.67
N THR A 79 -9.75 10.95 -0.40
CA THR A 79 -8.54 11.78 -0.35
C THR A 79 -8.80 13.27 -0.61
N LYS A 80 -9.95 13.66 -1.19
CA LYS A 80 -10.21 15.04 -1.67
C LYS A 80 -9.28 15.52 -2.80
N ALA A 81 -8.22 14.78 -3.11
CA ALA A 81 -7.34 15.03 -4.25
C ALA A 81 -8.01 14.83 -5.62
N SER A 82 -7.43 15.50 -6.61
CA SER A 82 -7.80 15.38 -8.02
C SER A 82 -7.01 14.26 -8.70
N ASN A 83 -7.67 13.51 -9.59
CA ASN A 83 -7.02 12.52 -10.47
C ASN A 83 -6.37 13.15 -11.71
N VAL A 84 -6.29 14.47 -11.76
CA VAL A 84 -5.63 15.19 -12.84
C VAL A 84 -4.13 15.19 -12.55
N ALA A 85 -3.31 14.87 -13.55
CA ALA A 85 -1.87 15.02 -13.43
C ALA A 85 -1.54 16.50 -13.16
N GLU A 86 -0.82 16.76 -12.09
CA GLU A 86 -0.24 18.08 -11.89
C GLU A 86 0.82 18.33 -12.96
N LYS A 87 0.83 19.55 -13.49
CA LYS A 87 1.90 19.97 -14.39
C LYS A 87 3.15 20.08 -13.54
N GLU A 88 4.15 19.22 -13.78
CA GLU A 88 5.47 19.36 -13.16
C GLU A 88 5.93 20.82 -13.36
N PRO A 89 6.30 21.54 -12.30
CA PRO A 89 6.94 22.84 -12.47
C PRO A 89 8.21 22.60 -13.29
N SER A 90 8.26 23.19 -14.48
CA SER A 90 9.49 23.24 -15.27
C SER A 90 10.47 24.09 -14.47
N TYR A 91 11.35 23.45 -13.71
CA TYR A 91 12.53 24.11 -13.18
C TYR A 91 13.37 24.44 -14.41
N GLY A 92 13.27 25.69 -14.85
CA GLY A 92 13.97 26.19 -16.02
C GLY A 92 15.42 25.72 -15.99
N GLU A 93 15.86 25.22 -17.14
CA GLU A 93 17.25 24.87 -17.41
C GLU A 93 18.12 26.07 -17.01
N TYR A 94 18.81 25.97 -15.87
CA TYR A 94 19.79 26.97 -15.48
C TYR A 94 20.96 26.83 -16.44
N HIS A 95 20.90 27.57 -17.55
CA HIS A 95 22.06 27.80 -18.39
C HIS A 95 23.09 28.53 -17.53
N TYR A 96 24.06 27.77 -16.99
CA TYR A 96 25.34 28.32 -16.58
C TYR A 96 26.03 28.82 -17.85
N GLY A 97 25.70 30.04 -18.26
CA GLY A 97 26.47 30.79 -19.23
C GLY A 97 27.84 31.06 -18.62
N TYR A 98 28.86 30.39 -19.13
CA TYR A 98 30.22 30.89 -19.10
C TYR A 98 30.36 31.82 -20.30
N ASP A 99 30.27 33.13 -20.05
CA ASP A 99 30.90 34.17 -20.87
C ASP A 99 32.18 34.65 -20.17
#